data_AF-A0A423XPS7-F1
#
_entry.id   AF-A0A423XPS7-F1
#
_cell.length_a   1.000
_cell.length_b   1.000
_cell.length_c   1.000
_cell.angle_alpha   90.00
_cell.angle_beta   90.00
_cell.angle_gamma   90.00
#
_symmetry.space_group_name_H-M   'P 1'
#
loop_
_entity.id
_entity.type
_entity.pdbx_description
1 polymer ?
#
loop_
_entity_poly.entity_id
_entity_poly.type
_entity_poly.pdbx_seq_one_letter_code
_entity_poly.pdbx_strand_id
1 'polypeptide(L)' 'MLIQVLSAKLGIATGKNLAEQIRDHYPRPVVWFYWVHAEIIAMATDLAEFIGAAIGFKLILGVSLLQGAVLTGIATFLI' A
#
# COMPACT_ATOMS: atom_id res chain seq x y z
N MET A 1 14.09 -6.13 -7.16
CA MET A 1 14.70 -4.81 -7.45
C MET A 1 14.63 -4.39 -8.91
N LEU A 2 14.59 -5.31 -9.89
CA LEU A 2 14.45 -4.95 -11.31
C LEU A 2 13.24 -4.04 -11.59
N ILE A 3 12.05 -4.42 -11.14
CA ILE A 3 10.82 -3.65 -11.39
C ILE A 3 10.88 -2.26 -10.74
N GLN A 4 11.40 -2.16 -9.51
CA GLN A 4 11.57 -0.87 -8.82
C GLN A 4 12.50 0.07 -9.59
N VAL A 5 13.60 -0.46 -10.13
CA VAL A 5 14.54 0.32 -10.96
C VAL A 5 13.88 0.76 -12.26
N LEU A 6 13.08 -0.10 -12.91
CA LEU A 6 12.35 0.27 -14.13
C LEU A 6 11.28 1.34 -13.84
N SER A 7 10.53 1.23 -12.74
CA SER A 7 9.58 2.25 -12.31
C SER A 7 10.25 3.60 -12.04
N ALA A 8 11.41 3.59 -11.38
CA ALA A 8 12.19 4.80 -11.14
C ALA A 8 12.71 5.42 -12.46
N LYS A 9 13.26 4.59 -13.36
CA LYS A 9 13.73 5.05 -14.69
C LYS A 9 12.59 5.64 -15.53
N LEU A 10 11.40 5.03 -15.50
CA LEU A 10 10.22 5.55 -16.19
C LEU A 10 9.87 6.95 -15.69
N GLY A 11 9.82 7.14 -14.37
CA GLY A 11 9.56 8.45 -13.75
C GLY A 11 10.60 9.49 -14.11
N ILE A 12 11.88 9.14 -14.05
CA ILE A 12 12.99 10.04 -14.38
C ILE A 12 13.00 10.41 -15.87
N ALA A 13 12.77 9.44 -16.76
CA ALA A 13 12.87 9.65 -18.21
C ALA A 13 11.65 10.38 -18.80
N THR A 14 10.46 10.18 -18.22
CA THR A 14 9.21 10.73 -18.77
C THR A 14 8.62 11.88 -17.98
N GLY A 15 9.09 12.11 -16.74
CA GLY A 15 8.52 13.09 -15.82
C GLY A 15 7.12 12.74 -15.29
N LYS A 16 6.62 11.53 -15.56
CA LYS A 16 5.28 11.05 -15.18
C LYS A 16 5.36 9.74 -14.42
N ASN A 17 4.43 9.51 -13.51
CA ASN A 17 4.30 8.23 -12.82
C ASN A 17 3.63 7.19 -13.73
N LEU A 18 3.69 5.91 -13.32
CA LEU A 18 3.15 4.80 -14.11
C LEU A 18 1.62 4.92 -14.34
N ALA A 19 0.86 5.44 -13.37
CA ALA A 19 -0.58 5.58 -13.51
C ALA A 19 -0.96 6.66 -14.54
N GLU A 20 -0.21 7.76 -14.59
CA GLU A 20 -0.33 8.79 -15.63
C GLU A 20 0.01 8.23 -17.02
N GLN A 21 1.09 7.45 -17.12
CA GLN A 21 1.46 6.77 -18.37
C GLN A 21 0.36 5.81 -18.85
N ILE A 22 -0.25 5.04 -17.94
CA ILE A 22 -1.38 4.17 -18.27
C ILE A 22 -2.57 5.00 -18.76
N ARG A 23 -2.87 6.13 -18.10
CA ARG A 23 -3.98 7.00 -18.49
C ARG A 23 -3.80 7.65 -19.86
N ASP A 24 -2.56 7.96 -20.26
CA ASP A 24 -2.26 8.56 -21.55
C ASP A 24 -2.29 7.57 -22.73
N HIS A 25 -2.00 6.29 -22.48
CA HIS A 25 -1.85 5.27 -23.53
C HIS A 25 -3.03 4.30 -23.67
N TYR A 26 -3.88 4.16 -22.64
CA TYR A 26 -4.96 3.17 -22.63
C TYR A 26 -6.36 3.82 -22.65
N PRO A 27 -7.37 3.13 -23.22
CA PRO A 27 -8.74 3.60 -23.20
C PRO A 27 -9.31 3.60 -21.77
N ARG A 28 -10.24 4.53 -21.50
CA ARG A 28 -10.80 4.79 -20.16
C ARG A 28 -11.26 3.55 -19.37
N PRO A 29 -11.92 2.53 -19.96
CA PRO A 29 -12.34 1.34 -19.19
C PRO A 29 -11.16 0.57 -18.60
N VAL A 30 -10.04 0.48 -19.33
CA VAL A 30 -8.82 -0.21 -18.89
C VAL A 30 -8.15 0.55 -17.75
N VAL A 31 -8.12 1.88 -17.82
CA VAL A 31 -7.57 2.73 -16.76
C VAL A 31 -8.34 2.52 -15.45
N TRP A 32 -9.67 2.48 -15.52
CA TRP A 32 -10.51 2.19 -14.35
C TRP A 32 -10.26 0.80 -13.77
N PHE A 33 -10.10 -0.22 -14.62
CA PHE A 33 -9.74 -1.55 -14.17
C PHE A 33 -8.41 -1.57 -13.40
N TYR A 34 -7.37 -0.94 -13.95
CA TYR A 34 -6.07 -0.81 -13.27
C TYR A 34 -6.17 -0.05 -11.95
N TRP A 35 -6.97 1.01 -11.90
CA TRP A 35 -7.19 1.78 -10.69
C TRP A 35 -7.84 0.93 -9.59
N VAL A 36 -8.95 0.23 -9.89
CA VAL A 36 -9.62 -0.66 -8.93
C VAL A 36 -8.67 -1.75 -8.43
N HIS A 37 -7.89 -2.34 -9.33
CA HIS A 37 -6.92 -3.36 -8.95
C HIS A 37 -5.84 -2.83 -8.02
N ALA A 38 -5.29 -1.66 -8.31
CA ALA A 38 -4.29 -1.01 -7.46
C ALA A 38 -4.86 -0.67 -6.07
N GLU A 39 -6.09 -0.17 -6.00
CA GLU A 39 -6.78 0.15 -4.74
C GLU A 39 -6.95 -1.09 -3.86
N ILE A 40 -7.37 -2.22 -4.46
CA ILE A 40 -7.51 -3.49 -3.74
C ILE A 40 -6.17 -3.97 -3.16
N ILE A 41 -5.08 -3.83 -3.92
CA ILE A 41 -3.74 -4.22 -3.45
C ILE A 41 -3.25 -3.29 -2.34
N ALA A 42 -3.50 -1.99 -2.44
CA ALA A 42 -3.14 -1.02 -1.42
C ALA A 42 -3.85 -1.36 -0.09
N MET A 43 -5.17 -1.57 -0.12
CA MET A 43 -5.93 -1.98 1.07
C MET A 43 -5.46 -3.32 1.66
N ALA A 44 -5.09 -4.28 0.81
CA ALA A 44 -4.54 -5.56 1.28
C ALA A 44 -3.20 -5.39 2.01
N THR A 45 -2.38 -4.46 1.56
CA THR A 45 -1.08 -4.14 2.18
C THR A 45 -1.29 -3.46 3.52
N ASP A 46 -2.15 -2.43 3.59
CA ASP A 46 -2.52 -1.75 4.84
C ASP A 46 -3.07 -2.73 5.87
N LEU A 47 -3.91 -3.68 5.46
CA LEU A 47 -4.45 -4.72 6.33
C LEU A 47 -3.34 -5.63 6.90
N ALA A 48 -2.37 -6.02 6.06
CA ALA A 48 -1.26 -6.85 6.49
C ALA A 48 -0.36 -6.11 7.49
N GLU A 49 -0.07 -4.83 7.24
CA GLU A 49 0.69 -3.97 8.15
C GLU A 49 -0.02 -3.81 9.50
N PHE A 50 -1.33 -3.56 9.47
CA PHE A 50 -2.14 -3.41 10.68
C PHE A 50 -2.16 -4.68 11.54
N ILE A 51 -2.41 -5.83 10.92
CA ILE A 51 -2.43 -7.13 11.61
C ILE A 51 -1.03 -7.47 12.14
N GLY A 52 0.01 -7.25 11.35
CA GLY A 52 1.40 -7.48 11.73
C GLY A 52 1.78 -6.68 12.98
N ALA A 53 1.42 -5.39 13.02
CA ALA A 53 1.65 -4.54 14.18
C ALA A 53 0.86 -5.02 15.42
N ALA A 54 -0.43 -5.37 15.26
CA ALA A 54 -1.26 -5.84 16.37
C ALA A 54 -0.71 -7.15 16.99
N ILE A 55 -0.26 -8.07 16.15
CA ILE A 55 0.41 -9.30 16.59
C ILE A 55 1.76 -8.98 17.25
N GLY A 56 2.53 -8.04 16.68
CA GLY A 56 3.79 -7.57 17.25
C GLY A 56 3.62 -7.07 18.69
N PHE A 57 2.63 -6.21 18.94
CA PHE A 57 2.31 -5.75 20.30
C PHE A 57 1.92 -6.90 21.23
N LYS A 58 1.10 -7.84 20.77
CA LYS A 58 0.75 -9.03 21.53
C LYS A 58 1.97 -9.86 21.92
N LEU A 59 2.94 -10.03 21.02
CA LEU A 59 4.15 -10.82 21.29
C LEU A 59 5.12 -10.11 22.23
N ILE A 60 5.31 -8.80 22.06
CA ILE A 60 6.30 -8.02 22.83
C ILE A 60 5.76 -7.66 24.22
N LEU A 61 4.51 -7.22 24.31
CA LEU A 61 3.90 -6.72 25.56
C LEU A 61 3.05 -7.79 26.27
N GLY A 62 2.81 -8.94 25.65
CA GLY A 62 1.98 -10.01 26.20
C GLY A 62 0.48 -9.66 26.29
N VAL A 63 0.04 -8.58 25.62
CA VAL A 63 -1.35 -8.11 25.64
C VAL A 63 -2.27 -8.97 24.78
N SER A 64 -3.59 -8.87 25.01
CA SER A 64 -4.58 -9.53 24.14
C SER A 64 -4.53 -8.95 22.71
N LEU A 65 -5.00 -9.72 21.73
CA LEU A 65 -5.02 -9.28 20.32
C LEU A 65 -5.86 -8.01 20.13
N LEU A 66 -6.97 -7.88 20.86
CA LEU A 66 -7.82 -6.70 20.82
C LEU A 66 -7.09 -5.46 21.35
N GLN A 67 -6.37 -5.60 22.48
CA GLN A 67 -5.54 -4.52 23.00
C GLN A 67 -4.40 -4.15 22.04
N GLY A 68 -3.76 -5.16 21.43
CA GLY A 68 -2.75 -4.95 20.39
C GLY A 68 -3.29 -4.19 19.18
N ALA A 69 -4.49 -4.53 18.69
CA ALA A 69 -5.14 -3.83 17.59
C ALA A 69 -5.52 -2.38 17.94
N VAL A 70 -6.01 -2.13 19.17
CA VAL A 70 -6.30 -0.77 19.64
C VAL A 70 -5.01 0.05 19.72
N LEU A 71 -3.92 -0.52 20.24
CA LEU A 71 -2.61 0.14 20.28
C LEU A 71 -2.08 0.45 18.89
N THR A 72 -2.22 -0.48 17.93
CA THR A 72 -1.88 -0.22 16.52
C THR A 72 -2.68 0.93 15.96
N GLY A 73 -4.01 0.95 16.17
CA GLY A 73 -4.85 2.06 15.72
C GLY A 73 -4.40 3.40 16.31
N ILE A 74 -4.15 3.46 17.62
CA ILE A 74 -3.63 4.67 18.28
C ILE A 74 -2.29 5.10 17.67
N ALA A 75 -1.36 4.16 17.45
CA ALA A 75 -0.06 4.45 16.85
C ALA A 75 -0.18 4.99 15.43
N THR A 76 -1.06 4.42 14.60
CA THR A 76 -1.32 4.88 13.22
C THR A 76 -1.92 6.29 13.18
N PHE A 77 -2.71 6.71 14.17
CA PHE A 77 -3.25 8.07 14.23
C PHE A 77 -2.26 9.11 14.80
N LEU A 78 -1.28 8.68 15.59
CA LEU A 78 -0.31 9.56 16.22
C LEU A 78 0.93 9.84 15.35
N ILE A 79 1.21 8.99 14.37
CA ILE A 79 2.33 9.08 13.42
C ILE A 79 1.80 9.63 12.10
#